data_AF-A0A843MC71-F1
#
_entry.id   AF-A0A843MC71-F1
#
_cell.length_a   1.000
_cell.length_b   1.000
_cell.length_c   1.000
_cell.angle_alpha   90.00
_cell.angle_beta   90.00
_cell.angle_gamma   90.00
#
_symmetry.space_group_name_H-M   'P 1'
#
loop_
_entity.id
_entity.type
_entity.pdbx_description
1 polymer ?
#
loop_
_entity_poly.entity_id
_entity_poly.type
_entity_poly.pdbx_seq_one_letter_code
_entity_poly.pdbx_strand_id
1 'polypeptide(L)'
;SFTDVLQAVFHLTEELKHRGECTNLPESDVDHVSGDINRAYSMMIPVWLSYLGYLKIHYPYLHSLAVRTNPFTETEDVIIRE
;
A
#
# COMPACT_ATOMS: atom_id res chain seq x y z
N SER A 1 8.15 -5.90 -12.75
CA SER A 1 9.47 -5.49 -12.23
C SER A 1 9.28 -4.60 -11.00
N PHE A 2 10.31 -4.33 -10.18
CA PHE A 2 10.16 -3.33 -9.10
C PHE A 2 9.88 -1.92 -9.64
N THR A 3 10.45 -1.58 -10.80
CA THR A 3 10.19 -0.32 -11.50
C THR A 3 8.70 -0.15 -11.83
N ASP A 4 8.00 -1.21 -12.23
CA ASP A 4 6.58 -1.14 -12.58
C ASP A 4 5.73 -0.81 -11.34
N VAL A 5 6.12 -1.32 -10.16
CA VAL A 5 5.48 -0.98 -8.89
C VAL A 5 5.64 0.50 -8.59
N LEU A 6 6.87 1.01 -8.72
CA LEU A 6 7.15 2.44 -8.49
C LEU A 6 6.36 3.32 -9.46
N GLN A 7 6.29 2.95 -10.74
CA GLN A 7 5.52 3.68 -11.73
C GLN A 7 4.03 3.72 -11.39
N ALA A 8 3.44 2.58 -11.02
CA ALA A 8 2.03 2.51 -10.66
C ALA A 8 1.72 3.35 -9.41
N VAL A 9 2.54 3.26 -8.37
CA VAL A 9 2.36 4.02 -7.12
C VAL A 9 2.55 5.52 -7.35
N PHE A 10 3.59 5.94 -8.09
CA PHE A 10 3.83 7.35 -8.36
C PHE A 10 2.75 7.95 -9.25
N HIS A 11 2.31 7.24 -10.28
CA HIS A 11 1.20 7.68 -11.11
C HIS A 11 -0.07 7.93 -10.29
N LEU A 12 -0.47 6.95 -9.47
CA LEU A 12 -1.64 7.09 -8.59
C LEU A 12 -1.47 8.25 -7.59
N THR A 13 -0.29 8.39 -6.99
CA THR A 13 0.00 9.46 -6.02
C THR A 13 -0.12 10.84 -6.66
N GLU A 14 0.48 11.03 -7.84
CA GLU A 14 0.41 12.30 -8.56
C GLU A 14 -1.02 12.60 -9.00
N GLU A 15 -1.75 11.59 -9.48
CA GLU A 15 -3.14 11.77 -9.89
C GLU A 15 -4.04 12.21 -8.72
N LEU A 16 -3.97 11.53 -7.58
CA LEU A 16 -4.72 11.91 -6.37
C LEU A 16 -4.33 13.31 -5.89
N LYS A 17 -3.04 13.67 -5.94
CA LYS A 17 -2.56 15.00 -5.54
C LYS A 17 -3.09 16.11 -6.45
N HIS A 18 -3.14 15.90 -7.76
CA HIS A 18 -3.68 16.89 -8.70
C HIS A 18 -5.20 17.03 -8.59
N ARG A 19 -5.90 15.96 -8.21
CA ARG A 19 -7.36 15.95 -8.02
C ARG A 19 -7.80 16.72 -6.77
N GLY A 20 -7.04 16.63 -5.69
CA GLY A 20 -7.43 17.24 -4.41
C GLY A 20 -8.60 16.49 -3.76
N GLU A 21 -9.70 17.17 -3.49
CA GLU A 21 -10.89 16.56 -2.89
C GLU A 21 -11.61 15.64 -3.89
N CYS A 22 -11.66 14.34 -3.61
CA CYS A 22 -12.34 13.35 -4.45
C CYS A 22 -13.87 13.29 -4.23
N THR A 23 -14.51 14.44 -4.00
CA THR A 23 -15.96 14.55 -3.82
C THR A 23 -16.66 14.87 -5.14
N ASN A 24 -17.80 14.22 -5.42
CA ASN A 24 -18.63 14.47 -6.62
C ASN A 24 -17.91 14.27 -7.97
N LEU A 25 -17.01 13.29 -8.05
CA LEU A 25 -16.35 12.92 -9.30
C LEU A 25 -17.36 12.28 -10.29
N PRO A 26 -17.22 12.51 -11.60
CA PRO A 26 -17.95 11.76 -12.62
C PRO A 26 -17.68 10.25 -12.48
N GLU A 27 -18.65 9.41 -12.84
CA GLU A 27 -18.53 7.95 -12.76
C GLU A 27 -17.29 7.42 -13.50
N SER A 28 -17.02 7.93 -14.71
CA SER A 28 -15.82 7.57 -15.48
C SER A 28 -14.51 7.84 -14.75
N ASP A 29 -14.51 8.86 -13.90
CA ASP A 29 -13.34 9.29 -13.15
C ASP A 29 -13.13 8.44 -11.90
N VAL A 30 -14.25 8.05 -11.25
CA VAL A 30 -14.25 7.05 -10.17
C VAL A 30 -13.74 5.71 -10.68
N ASP A 31 -14.20 5.27 -11.85
CA ASP A 31 -13.75 4.01 -12.47
C ASP A 31 -12.26 4.03 -12.81
N HIS A 32 -11.77 5.16 -13.35
CA HIS A 32 -10.35 5.34 -13.67
C HIS A 32 -9.47 5.21 -12.43
N VAL A 33 -9.74 6.02 -11.40
CA VAL A 33 -8.95 6.03 -10.16
C VAL A 33 -9.06 4.68 -9.44
N SER A 34 -10.24 4.04 -9.47
CA SER A 34 -10.43 2.69 -8.93
C SER A 34 -9.55 1.66 -9.66
N GLY A 35 -9.42 1.77 -10.98
CA GLY A 35 -8.49 0.98 -11.79
C GLY A 35 -7.03 1.19 -11.40
N ASP A 36 -6.63 2.44 -11.16
CA ASP A 36 -5.28 2.79 -10.76
C ASP A 36 -4.92 2.28 -9.35
N ILE A 37 -5.86 2.42 -8.41
CA ILE A 37 -5.75 1.86 -7.06
C ILE A 37 -5.56 0.35 -7.14
N ASN A 38 -6.43 -0.35 -7.87
CA ASN A 38 -6.35 -1.80 -8.03
C ASN A 38 -5.00 -2.21 -8.63
N ARG A 39 -4.51 -1.49 -9.65
CA ARG A 39 -3.21 -1.76 -10.27
C ARG A 39 -2.06 -1.59 -9.29
N ALA A 40 -2.01 -0.46 -8.57
CA ALA A 40 -0.95 -0.16 -7.62
C ALA A 40 -0.91 -1.21 -6.49
N TYR A 41 -2.05 -1.51 -5.85
CA TYR A 41 -2.11 -2.49 -4.77
C TYR A 41 -1.78 -3.91 -5.24
N SER A 42 -2.29 -4.34 -6.41
CA SER A 42 -2.02 -5.67 -6.95
C SER A 42 -0.53 -5.90 -7.23
N MET A 43 0.19 -4.85 -7.63
CA MET A 43 1.63 -4.89 -7.87
C MET A 43 2.46 -4.74 -6.58
N MET A 44 2.02 -3.90 -5.64
CA MET A 44 2.76 -3.58 -4.42
C MET A 44 2.69 -4.69 -3.38
N ILE A 45 1.54 -5.34 -3.19
CA ILE A 45 1.32 -6.35 -2.15
C ILE A 45 2.34 -7.51 -2.23
N PRO A 46 2.60 -8.14 -3.39
CA PRO A 46 3.57 -9.25 -3.46
C PRO A 46 5.00 -8.85 -3.08
N VAL A 47 5.41 -7.62 -3.43
CA VAL A 47 6.73 -7.08 -3.07
C VAL A 47 6.81 -6.83 -1.57
N TRP A 48 5.74 -6.26 -0.99
CA TRP A 48 5.65 -6.04 0.46
C TRP A 48 5.68 -7.35 1.25
N LEU A 49 4.95 -8.38 0.82
CA LEU A 49 4.98 -9.71 1.44
C LEU A 49 6.37 -10.36 1.35
N SER A 50 7.06 -10.21 0.22
CA SER A 50 8.43 -10.69 0.06
C SER A 50 9.39 -9.98 1.02
N TYR A 51 9.20 -8.67 1.21
CA TYR A 51 9.95 -7.88 2.18
C TYR A 51 9.66 -8.30 3.63
N LEU A 52 8.40 -8.55 3.99
CA LEU A 52 8.05 -9.11 5.30
C LEU A 52 8.74 -10.46 5.55
N GLY A 53 8.81 -11.33 4.53
CA GLY A 53 9.57 -12.58 4.60
C GLY A 53 11.05 -12.37 4.89
N TYR A 54 11.68 -11.39 4.23
CA TYR A 54 13.06 -10.99 4.52
C TYR A 54 13.22 -10.48 5.96
N LEU A 55 12.34 -9.58 6.41
CA LEU A 55 12.37 -9.06 7.78
C LEU A 55 12.21 -10.19 8.80
N LYS A 56 11.35 -11.18 8.55
CA LYS A 56 11.13 -12.30 9.47
C LYS A 56 12.42 -13.07 9.75
N ILE A 57 13.27 -13.24 8.73
CA ILE A 57 14.52 -14.00 8.83
C ILE A 57 15.64 -13.14 9.43
N HIS A 58 15.77 -11.90 8.97
CA HIS A 58 16.95 -11.08 9.26
C HIS A 58 16.74 -10.05 10.38
N TYR A 59 15.50 -9.63 10.61
CA TYR A 59 15.14 -8.59 11.57
C TYR A 59 13.79 -8.90 12.27
N PRO A 60 13.69 -9.96 13.10
CA PRO A 60 12.41 -10.42 13.65
C PRO A 60 11.63 -9.34 14.42
N TYR A 61 12.33 -8.41 15.09
CA TYR A 61 11.71 -7.27 15.76
C TYR A 61 11.01 -6.32 14.78
N LEU A 62 11.64 -6.00 13.65
CA LEU A 62 11.03 -5.16 12.61
C LEU A 62 9.87 -5.87 11.91
N HIS A 63 9.98 -7.17 11.67
CA HIS A 63 8.85 -7.97 11.19
C HIS A 63 7.68 -7.92 12.16
N SER A 64 7.94 -8.12 13.45
CA SER A 64 6.91 -8.10 14.50
C SER A 64 6.16 -6.77 14.52
N LEU A 65 6.88 -5.65 14.44
CA LEU A 65 6.28 -4.32 14.34
C LEU A 65 5.47 -4.18 13.05
N ALA A 66 6.07 -4.49 11.90
CA ALA A 66 5.44 -4.32 10.59
C ALA A 66 4.15 -5.13 10.43
N VAL A 67 4.04 -6.31 11.06
CA VAL A 67 2.82 -7.13 11.05
C VAL A 67 1.72 -6.51 11.93
N ARG A 68 2.04 -5.86 13.04
CA ARG A 68 1.03 -5.25 13.93
C ARG A 68 0.56 -3.86 13.52
N THR A 69 1.37 -3.15 12.72
CA THR A 69 1.08 -1.77 12.28
C THR A 69 0.85 -1.71 10.78
N ASN A 70 0.34 -2.78 10.17
CA ASN A 70 0.10 -2.81 8.74
C ASN A 70 -1.27 -2.21 8.40
N PRO A 71 -1.44 -1.61 7.21
CA PRO A 71 -2.69 -0.93 6.85
C PRO A 71 -3.87 -1.88 6.60
N PHE A 72 -3.67 -3.19 6.63
CA PHE A 72 -4.72 -4.21 6.48
C PHE A 72 -5.20 -4.79 7.81
N THR A 73 -4.67 -4.33 8.94
CA THR A 73 -5.21 -4.65 10.27
C THR A 73 -6.23 -3.60 10.71
N GLU A 74 -7.38 -4.04 11.24
CA GLU A 74 -8.46 -3.14 11.70
C GLU A 74 -8.02 -2.20 12.84
N THR A 75 -7.06 -2.65 13.66
CA THR A 75 -6.46 -1.86 14.74
C THR A 75 -4.96 -2.05 14.73
N GLU A 76 -4.22 -0.93 14.71
CA GLU A 76 -2.77 -0.93 14.84
C GLU A 76 -2.40 -1.02 16.33
N ASP A 77 -1.51 -1.95 16.70
CA ASP A 77 -0.95 -2.00 18.07
C ASP A 77 0.58 -2.02 18.04
N VAL A 78 1.17 -0.88 18.34
CA VAL A 78 2.63 -0.71 18.37
C VAL A 78 3.23 -1.45 19.58
N ILE A 79 2.47 -1.59 20.67
CA ILE A 79 2.95 -2.08 21.97
C ILE A 79 3.03 -3.61 21.95
N ILE A 80 4.15 -4.15 22.41
CA ILE A 80 4.29 -5.59 22.66
C ILE A 80 3.74 -5.87 24.06
N ARG A 81 2.65 -6.63 24.15
CA ARG A 81 2.14 -7.18 25.41
C ARG A 81 2.66 -8.60 25.55
N GLU A 82 3.12 -8.95 26.75
CA GLU A 82 3.62 -10.29 27.09
C GLU A 82 2.56 -11.39 26.93
#